data_AF-A0A4P5VPG1-F1
#
_entry.id   AF-A0A4P5VPG1-F1
#
_cell.length_a   1.000
_cell.length_b   1.000
_cell.length_c   1.000
_cell.angle_alpha   90.00
_cell.angle_beta   90.00
_cell.angle_gamma   90.00
#
_symmetry.space_group_name_H-M   'P 1'
#
loop_
_entity.id
_entity.type
_entity.pdbx_description
1 polymer ?
#
loop_
_entity_poly.entity_id
_entity_poly.type
_entity_poly.pdbx_seq_one_letter_code
_entity_poly.pdbx_strand_id
1 'polypeptide(L)'
;MDLGKLEAALSAFSVLEPTALPLHHVQVFLVVAQREPILYDDIEKILGLSNASVSRTVNALSDVHRTGREGLRLLKVEKDPEERRRYLCSLSSRGRALLRQIKSL
;
A
#
# COMPACT_ATOMS: atom_id res chain seq x y z
N MET A 1 -8.53 -6.30 21.12
CA MET A 1 -8.56 -5.41 19.94
C MET A 1 -9.63 -4.38 20.19
N ASP A 2 -9.26 -3.09 20.22
CA ASP A 2 -10.22 -2.00 20.37
C ASP A 2 -10.90 -1.76 19.02
N LEU A 3 -12.21 -2.03 18.95
CA LEU A 3 -12.99 -1.93 17.71
C LEU A 3 -13.18 -0.48 17.26
N GLY A 4 -13.26 0.48 18.20
CA GLY A 4 -13.39 1.89 17.86
C GLY A 4 -12.10 2.44 17.23
N LYS A 5 -10.94 2.03 17.74
CA LYS A 5 -9.64 2.36 17.12
C LYS A 5 -9.49 1.74 15.73
N LEU A 6 -9.95 0.51 15.55
CA LEU A 6 -9.94 -0.14 14.23
C LEU A 6 -10.84 0.58 13.24
N GLU A 7 -12.07 0.93 13.63
CA GLU A 7 -13.00 1.69 12.80
C GLU A 7 -12.37 3.04 12.38
N ALA A 8 -11.85 3.81 13.33
CA ALA A 8 -11.23 5.10 13.06
C ALA A 8 -10.01 4.96 12.11
N ALA A 9 -9.19 3.93 12.29
CA ALA A 9 -8.07 3.64 11.41
C ALA A 9 -8.54 3.31 9.99
N LEU A 10 -9.60 2.52 9.83
CA LEU A 10 -10.19 2.21 8.52
C LEU A 10 -10.86 3.43 7.87
N SER A 11 -11.49 4.32 8.65
CA SER A 11 -12.04 5.58 8.17
C SER A 11 -10.97 6.52 7.60
N ALA A 12 -9.73 6.46 8.08
CA ALA A 12 -8.63 7.23 7.48
C ALA A 12 -8.37 6.83 6.01
N PHE A 13 -8.69 5.60 5.63
CA PHE A 13 -8.58 5.13 4.24
C PHE A 13 -9.81 5.46 3.40
N SER A 14 -11.01 5.51 3.98
CA SER A 14 -12.25 5.77 3.22
C SER A 14 -12.28 7.17 2.61
N VAL A 15 -11.59 8.15 3.20
CA VAL A 15 -11.45 9.50 2.63
C VAL A 15 -10.73 9.50 1.27
N LEU A 16 -9.92 8.47 0.98
CA LEU A 16 -9.22 8.34 -0.30
C LEU A 16 -10.17 7.91 -1.43
N GLU A 17 -11.01 6.91 -1.15
CA GLU A 17 -11.97 6.31 -2.08
C GLU A 17 -13.17 5.79 -1.25
N PRO A 18 -14.24 6.59 -1.08
CA PRO A 18 -15.29 6.34 -0.07
C PRO A 18 -16.03 5.01 -0.19
N THR A 19 -16.22 4.52 -1.42
CA THR A 19 -17.06 3.34 -1.69
C THR A 19 -16.36 2.27 -2.51
N ALA A 20 -15.13 2.53 -2.96
CA ALA A 20 -14.47 1.72 -3.98
C ALA A 20 -13.07 1.22 -3.58
N LEU A 21 -12.59 1.49 -2.36
CA LEU A 21 -11.28 1.01 -1.92
C LEU A 21 -11.33 -0.48 -1.55
N PRO A 22 -10.66 -1.37 -2.29
CA PRO A 22 -10.70 -2.79 -1.97
C PRO A 22 -9.89 -3.08 -0.71
N LEU A 23 -10.38 -3.97 0.17
CA LEU A 23 -9.72 -4.28 1.45
C LEU A 23 -8.26 -4.71 1.31
N HIS A 24 -7.92 -5.46 0.25
CA HIS A 24 -6.55 -5.88 0.01
C HIS A 24 -5.58 -4.72 -0.28
N HIS A 25 -6.07 -3.56 -0.75
CA HIS A 25 -5.24 -2.35 -0.87
C HIS A 25 -4.82 -1.83 0.49
N VAL A 26 -5.75 -1.83 1.46
CA VAL A 26 -5.45 -1.48 2.85
C VAL A 26 -4.44 -2.48 3.44
N GLN A 27 -4.64 -3.79 3.22
CA GLN A 27 -3.70 -4.81 3.68
C GLN A 27 -2.29 -4.64 3.10
N VAL A 28 -2.16 -4.44 1.79
CA VAL A 28 -0.86 -4.18 1.13
C VAL A 28 -0.20 -2.92 1.72
N PHE A 29 -0.94 -1.83 1.85
CA PHE A 29 -0.41 -0.61 2.47
C PHE A 29 0.11 -0.86 3.88
N LEU A 30 -0.65 -1.56 4.72
CA LEU A 30 -0.25 -1.86 6.10
C LEU A 30 0.98 -2.78 6.17
N VAL A 31 1.12 -3.75 5.27
CA VAL A 31 2.31 -4.61 5.17
C VAL A 31 3.54 -3.78 4.78
N VAL A 32 3.42 -2.92 3.76
CA VAL A 32 4.52 -2.04 3.33
C VAL A 32 4.90 -1.08 4.46
N ALA A 33 3.91 -0.47 5.14
CA ALA A 33 4.15 0.45 6.25
C ALA A 33 4.90 -0.18 7.45
N GLN A 34 4.81 -1.50 7.62
CA GLN A 34 5.48 -2.23 8.70
C GLN A 34 6.88 -2.72 8.33
N ARG A 35 7.19 -2.85 7.04
CA ARG A 35 8.35 -3.62 6.55
C ARG A 35 9.14 -2.94 5.44
N GLU A 36 8.82 -1.70 5.10
CA GLU A 36 9.51 -0.96 4.04
C GLU A 36 11.02 -0.80 4.31
N PRO A 37 11.87 -0.86 3.27
CA PRO A 37 11.55 -1.26 1.90
C PRO A 37 11.29 -2.79 1.81
N ILE A 38 10.23 -3.20 1.12
CA ILE A 38 9.83 -4.63 1.01
C ILE A 38 9.71 -5.08 -0.46
N LEU A 39 10.11 -6.31 -0.76
CA LEU A 39 9.98 -6.91 -2.08
C LEU A 39 8.54 -7.31 -2.38
N TYR A 40 8.14 -7.26 -3.66
CA TYR A 40 6.85 -7.77 -4.11
C TYR A 40 6.64 -9.24 -3.70
N ASP A 41 7.66 -10.07 -3.90
CA ASP A 41 7.65 -11.50 -3.54
C ASP A 41 7.34 -11.74 -2.05
N ASP A 42 7.75 -10.82 -1.17
CA ASP A 42 7.47 -10.93 0.26
C ASP A 42 6.04 -10.48 0.59
N ILE A 43 5.51 -9.47 -0.12
CA ILE A 43 4.09 -9.10 -0.02
C ILE A 43 3.21 -10.26 -0.48
N GLU A 44 3.57 -10.93 -1.58
CA GLU A 44 2.89 -12.13 -2.08
C GLU A 44 2.78 -13.21 -1.01
N LYS A 45 3.92 -13.57 -0.39
CA LYS A 45 3.98 -14.59 0.66
C LYS A 45 3.19 -14.20 1.90
N ILE A 46 3.28 -12.95 2.34
CA ILE A 46 2.62 -12.47 3.56
C ILE A 46 1.09 -12.46 3.40
N LEU A 47 0.60 -12.05 2.23
CA LEU A 47 -0.84 -11.87 2.00
C LEU A 47 -1.48 -13.02 1.22
N GLY A 48 -0.72 -14.02 0.79
CA GLY A 48 -1.21 -15.11 -0.06
C GLY A 48 -1.72 -14.62 -1.42
N LEU A 49 -1.08 -13.57 -1.96
CA LEU A 49 -1.47 -12.95 -3.24
C LEU A 49 -0.54 -13.40 -4.35
N SER A 50 -1.04 -13.42 -5.59
CA SER A 50 -0.19 -13.59 -6.77
C SER A 50 0.56 -12.29 -7.11
N ASN A 51 1.70 -12.42 -7.78
CA ASN A 51 2.47 -11.29 -8.30
C ASN A 51 1.61 -10.32 -9.11
N ALA A 52 0.72 -10.85 -9.96
CA ALA A 52 -0.20 -10.02 -10.75
C ALA A 52 -1.17 -9.21 -9.87
N SER A 53 -1.60 -9.76 -8.73
CA SER A 53 -2.44 -9.04 -7.76
C SER A 53 -1.62 -7.99 -7.01
N VAL A 54 -0.45 -8.34 -6.49
CA VAL A 54 0.44 -7.38 -5.81
C VAL A 54 0.81 -6.23 -6.75
N SER A 55 1.21 -6.52 -7.98
CA SER A 55 1.53 -5.51 -8.98
C SER A 55 0.36 -4.58 -9.28
N ARG A 56 -0.86 -5.11 -9.48
CA ARG A 56 -2.06 -4.28 -9.70
C ARG A 56 -2.35 -3.39 -8.50
N THR A 57 -2.30 -3.94 -7.29
CA THR A 57 -2.58 -3.19 -6.06
C THR A 57 -1.53 -2.12 -5.79
N VAL A 58 -0.24 -2.45 -5.89
CA VAL A 58 0.84 -1.48 -5.67
C VAL A 58 0.77 -0.37 -6.72
N ASN A 59 0.48 -0.67 -7.98
CA ASN A 59 0.30 0.36 -9.02
C ASN A 59 -0.89 1.28 -8.72
N ALA A 60 -2.02 0.75 -8.25
CA ALA A 60 -3.17 1.56 -7.84
C ALA A 60 -2.87 2.45 -6.62
N LEU A 61 -2.01 1.96 -5.70
CA LEU A 61 -1.57 2.70 -4.53
C LEU A 61 -0.40 3.67 -4.79
N SER A 62 0.28 3.59 -5.94
CA SER A 62 1.43 4.42 -6.29
C SER A 62 1.04 5.63 -7.15
N ASP A 63 1.99 6.25 -7.84
CA ASP A 63 1.76 7.51 -8.58
C ASP A 63 1.04 7.32 -9.93
N VAL A 64 1.24 6.20 -10.64
CA VAL A 64 0.70 6.02 -12.01
C VAL A 64 0.02 4.66 -12.18
N HIS A 65 -1.30 4.68 -12.40
CA HIS A 65 -2.02 3.53 -12.93
C HIS A 65 -1.58 3.30 -14.39
N ARG A 66 -1.36 2.05 -14.83
CA ARG A 66 -0.93 1.66 -16.20
C ARG A 66 -1.77 2.29 -17.35
N THR A 67 -2.93 2.86 -17.03
CA THR A 67 -3.89 3.47 -17.96
C THR A 67 -3.94 5.02 -17.89
N GLY A 68 -2.97 5.69 -17.26
CA GLY A 68 -2.91 7.15 -17.21
C GLY A 68 -3.85 7.82 -16.19
N ARG A 69 -4.44 7.05 -15.26
CA ARG A 69 -5.15 7.60 -14.08
C ARG A 69 -4.15 7.81 -12.94
N GLU A 70 -4.33 8.88 -12.19
CA GLU A 70 -3.58 9.10 -10.95
C GLU A 70 -3.89 7.97 -9.96
N GLY A 71 -2.86 7.30 -9.45
CA GLY A 71 -3.03 6.38 -8.33
C GLY A 71 -3.17 7.15 -7.00
N LEU A 72 -3.31 6.44 -5.89
CA LEU A 72 -3.52 7.08 -4.58
C LEU A 72 -2.26 7.79 -4.03
N ARG A 73 -1.12 7.66 -4.71
CA ARG A 73 0.18 8.25 -4.35
C ARG A 73 0.61 7.92 -2.94
N LEU A 74 0.25 6.75 -2.42
CA LEU A 74 0.60 6.28 -1.07
C LEU A 74 1.91 5.50 -1.06
N LEU A 75 2.24 4.83 -2.16
CA LEU A 75 3.42 3.98 -2.29
C LEU A 75 4.38 4.52 -3.36
N LYS A 76 5.64 4.11 -3.26
CA LYS A 76 6.71 4.30 -4.24
C LYS A 76 7.28 2.94 -4.60
N VAL A 77 7.65 2.77 -5.87
CA VAL A 77 8.21 1.53 -6.40
C VAL A 77 9.56 1.83 -7.04
N GLU A 78 10.56 1.05 -6.66
CA GLU A 78 11.92 1.15 -7.19
C GLU A 78 12.40 -0.23 -7.61
N LYS A 79 13.35 -0.28 -8.56
CA LYS A 79 14.04 -1.53 -8.87
C LYS A 79 15.03 -1.83 -7.75
N ASP A 80 15.11 -3.08 -7.36
CA ASP A 80 16.10 -3.53 -6.40
C ASP A 80 17.52 -3.32 -6.97
N PRO A 81 18.42 -2.61 -6.25
CA PRO A 81 19.78 -2.37 -6.71
C PRO A 81 20.61 -3.64 -6.84
N GLU A 82 20.34 -4.67 -6.03
CA GLU A 82 21.07 -5.94 -6.02
C GLU A 82 20.60 -6.88 -7.15
N GLU A 83 19.32 -6.82 -7.51
CA GLU A 83 18.72 -7.61 -8.58
C GLU A 83 17.59 -6.83 -9.26
N ARG A 84 17.92 -6.15 -10.37
CA ARG A 84 17.03 -5.21 -11.07
C ARG A 84 15.75 -5.81 -11.64
N ARG A 85 15.60 -7.14 -11.68
CA ARG A 85 14.35 -7.83 -12.05
C ARG A 85 13.31 -7.81 -10.94
N ARG A 86 13.70 -7.49 -9.70
CA ARG A 86 12.80 -7.37 -8.56
C ARG A 86 12.38 -5.92 -8.32
N TYR A 87 11.23 -5.77 -7.67
CA TYR A 87 10.66 -4.48 -7.30
C TYR A 87 10.56 -4.36 -5.78
N LEU A 88 11.07 -3.24 -5.26
CA LEU A 88 10.93 -2.82 -3.88
C LEU A 88 9.80 -1.80 -3.77
N CYS A 89 9.05 -1.89 -2.68
CA CYS A 89 7.97 -0.99 -2.36
C CYS A 89 8.22 -0.30 -1.02
N SER A 90 7.98 1.02 -0.99
CA SER A 90 8.07 1.87 0.20
C SER A 90 6.91 2.86 0.24
N LEU A 91 6.68 3.49 1.38
CA LEU A 91 5.73 4.59 1.53
C LEU A 91 6.24 5.86 0.82
N SER A 92 5.33 6.51 0.12
CA SER A 92 5.51 7.88 -0.35
C SER A 92 5.41 8.87 0.82
N SER A 93 5.67 10.16 0.57
CA SER A 93 5.46 11.22 1.55
C SER A 93 3.99 11.30 2.02
N ARG A 94 3.03 11.10 1.10
CA ARG A 94 1.59 11.06 1.41
C ARG A 94 1.23 9.77 2.17
N GLY A 95 1.82 8.63 1.81
CA GLY A 95 1.66 7.38 2.57
C GLY A 95 2.15 7.49 4.01
N ARG A 96 3.31 8.13 4.23
CA ARG A 96 3.82 8.42 5.58
C ARG A 96 2.90 9.35 6.36
N ALA A 97 2.26 10.34 5.70
CA ALA A 97 1.28 11.21 6.35
C ALA A 97 0.05 10.43 6.83
N LEU A 98 -0.49 9.55 5.99
CA LEU A 98 -1.59 8.66 6.36
C LEU A 98 -1.21 7.73 7.52
N LEU A 99 -0.01 7.14 7.48
CA LEU A 99 0.47 6.29 8.58
C LEU A 99 0.56 7.07 9.91
N ARG A 100 1.02 8.33 9.89
CA ARG A 100 1.05 9.18 11.09
C ARG A 100 -0.35 9.45 11.62
N GLN A 101 -1.31 9.74 10.74
CA GLN A 101 -2.71 9.92 11.13
C GLN A 101 -3.28 8.65 11.79
N ILE A 102 -3.02 7.46 11.23
CA ILE A 102 -3.48 6.19 11.80
C ILE A 102 -2.84 5.93 13.17
N LYS A 103 -1.54 6.21 13.32
CA LYS A 103 -0.81 6.00 14.59
C LYS A 103 -1.23 6.96 15.72
N SER A 104 -1.90 8.06 15.40
CA SER A 104 -2.36 9.04 16.39
C SER A 104 -3.77 8.76 16.96
N LEU A 105 -4.44 7.70 16.51
CA LEU A 105 -5.76 7.25 16.97
C LEU A 105 -5.64 6.27 18.17
#